data_AF-A0A7C0X7P5-F1
#
_entry.id   AF-A0A7C0X7P5-F1
#
_cell.length_a   1.000
_cell.length_b   1.000
_cell.length_c   1.000
_cell.angle_alpha   90.00
_cell.angle_beta   90.00
_cell.angle_gamma   90.00
#
_symmetry.space_group_name_H-M   'P 1'
#
loop_
_entity.id
_entity.type
_entity.pdbx_description
1 polymer ?
#
loop_
_entity_poly.entity_id
_entity_poly.type
_entity_poly.pdbx_seq_one_letter_code
_entity_poly.pdbx_strand_id
1 'polypeptide(L)'
;IIDVTKTDERIQIAAKFIARYDPKDVLVVSVRQYGQKPIRKLGEYTGFHVIDGRFRPGTLTNPNAKGFLEPELLIVTDPLADSQALQEARSVNIPVVGLCDTNNETKFVDIVIPTNNKGRRALALVYWLLAREILKERGEISSYEEFKPSVEEFEAEI
;
A
#
# COMPACT_ATOMS: atom_id res chain seq x y z
N ILE A 1 -19.80 -9.63 -5.08
CA ILE A 1 -18.88 -10.46 -4.27
C ILE A 1 -17.56 -10.51 -5.03
N ILE A 2 -16.44 -10.22 -4.38
CA ILE A 2 -15.10 -10.25 -5.00
C ILE A 2 -14.58 -11.69 -4.95
N ASP A 3 -13.91 -12.11 -6.01
CA ASP A 3 -13.27 -13.43 -6.11
C ASP A 3 -11.97 -13.45 -5.27
N VAL A 4 -11.99 -14.21 -4.18
CA VAL A 4 -10.88 -14.27 -3.21
C VAL A 4 -9.65 -14.94 -3.81
N THR A 5 -9.82 -15.89 -4.74
CA THR A 5 -8.70 -16.55 -5.40
C THR A 5 -7.91 -15.55 -6.24
N LYS A 6 -8.60 -14.66 -6.95
CA LYS A 6 -7.95 -13.57 -7.69
C LYS A 6 -7.28 -12.56 -6.77
N THR A 7 -7.86 -12.28 -5.60
CA THR A 7 -7.22 -11.42 -4.60
C THR A 7 -5.90 -12.02 -4.14
N ASP A 8 -5.86 -13.31 -3.81
CA ASP A 8 -4.65 -14.01 -3.38
C ASP A 8 -3.56 -14.00 -4.46
N GLU A 9 -3.91 -14.36 -5.69
CA GLU A 9 -2.99 -14.31 -6.84
C GLU A 9 -2.41 -12.90 -7.04
N ARG A 10 -3.25 -11.87 -6.93
CA ARG A 10 -2.82 -10.47 -7.10
C ARG A 10 -1.94 -9.99 -5.96
N ILE A 11 -2.18 -10.43 -4.73
CA ILE A 11 -1.31 -10.12 -3.58
C ILE A 11 0.08 -10.73 -3.82
N GLN A 12 0.17 -11.99 -4.26
CA GLN A 12 1.46 -12.63 -4.55
C GLN A 12 2.22 -11.93 -5.67
N ILE A 13 1.53 -11.54 -6.75
CA ILE A 13 2.13 -10.79 -7.87
C ILE A 13 2.61 -9.42 -7.40
N ALA A 14 1.78 -8.70 -6.62
CA ALA A 14 2.14 -7.40 -6.09
C ALA A 14 3.33 -7.49 -5.13
N ALA A 15 3.36 -8.47 -4.24
CA ALA A 15 4.46 -8.68 -3.31
C ALA A 15 5.80 -8.93 -4.04
N LYS A 16 5.80 -9.80 -5.05
CA LYS A 16 6.96 -10.05 -5.92
C LYS A 16 7.43 -8.81 -6.67
N PHE A 17 6.51 -7.93 -7.04
CA PHE A 17 6.84 -6.67 -7.69
C PHE A 17 7.44 -5.66 -6.71
N ILE A 18 6.80 -5.48 -5.55
CA ILE A 18 7.24 -4.56 -4.48
C ILE A 18 8.59 -4.99 -3.90
N ALA A 19 8.83 -6.30 -3.73
CA ALA A 19 10.05 -6.83 -3.13
C ALA A 19 11.33 -6.49 -3.91
N ARG A 20 11.22 -6.11 -5.20
CA ARG A 20 12.36 -5.71 -6.05
C ARG A 20 12.87 -4.30 -5.76
N TYR A 21 12.05 -3.46 -5.14
CA TYR A 21 12.40 -2.08 -4.81
C TYR A 21 13.02 -2.00 -3.42
N ASP A 22 13.90 -1.03 -3.25
CA ASP A 22 14.47 -0.70 -1.95
C ASP A 22 13.38 -0.14 -1.02
N PRO A 23 13.38 -0.50 0.28
CA PRO A 23 12.36 -0.04 1.23
C PRO A 23 12.17 1.47 1.28
N LYS A 24 13.25 2.22 1.10
CA LYS A 24 13.27 3.69 1.20
C LYS A 24 12.62 4.37 -0.02
N ASP A 25 12.48 3.65 -1.13
CA ASP A 25 11.96 4.21 -2.37
C ASP A 25 10.49 3.80 -2.60
N VAL A 26 9.88 3.10 -1.64
CA VAL A 26 8.45 2.75 -1.66
C VAL A 26 7.67 3.70 -0.77
N LEU A 27 6.66 4.34 -1.34
CA LEU A 27 5.72 5.22 -0.65
C LEU A 27 4.34 4.58 -0.53
N VAL A 28 3.79 4.53 0.68
CA VAL A 28 2.44 4.03 0.96
C VAL A 28 1.56 5.19 1.42
N VAL A 29 0.39 5.35 0.81
CA VAL A 29 -0.54 6.45 1.10
C VAL A 29 -1.93 5.93 1.47
N SER A 30 -2.50 6.53 2.52
CA SER A 30 -3.91 6.38 2.85
C SER A 30 -4.45 7.65 3.50
N VAL A 31 -5.40 8.31 2.85
CA VAL A 31 -6.20 9.38 3.47
C VAL A 31 -7.26 8.81 4.42
N ARG A 32 -7.73 7.58 4.19
CA ARG A 32 -8.78 6.92 4.98
C ARG A 32 -8.32 6.65 6.41
N GLN A 33 -9.15 7.04 7.40
CA GLN A 33 -8.87 6.82 8.84
C GLN A 33 -8.60 5.34 9.17
N TYR A 34 -9.42 4.42 8.67
CA TYR A 34 -9.23 2.99 8.91
C TYR A 34 -8.00 2.39 8.22
N GLY A 35 -7.47 3.07 7.19
CA GLY A 35 -6.26 2.64 6.49
C GLY A 35 -4.97 3.13 7.16
N GLN A 36 -5.03 4.19 7.99
CA GLN A 36 -3.85 4.83 8.59
C GLN A 36 -3.05 3.89 9.50
N LYS A 37 -3.71 3.16 10.40
CA LYS A 37 -3.02 2.20 11.29
C LYS A 37 -2.40 1.02 10.52
N PRO A 38 -3.11 0.36 9.59
CA PRO A 38 -2.51 -0.68 8.74
C PRO A 38 -1.27 -0.23 7.96
N ILE A 39 -1.30 0.94 7.32
CA ILE A 39 -0.14 1.42 6.54
C ILE A 39 1.04 1.78 7.44
N ARG A 40 0.79 2.34 8.63
CA ARG A 40 1.85 2.67 9.59
C ARG A 40 2.54 1.39 10.06
N LYS A 41 1.77 0.36 10.39
CA LYS A 41 2.29 -0.97 10.75
C LYS A 41 3.06 -1.60 9.61
N LEU A 42 2.54 -1.53 8.38
CA LEU A 42 3.27 -1.99 7.20
C LEU A 42 4.64 -1.31 7.10
N GLY A 43 4.70 0.03 7.23
CA GLY A 43 5.95 0.79 7.20
C GLY A 43 6.93 0.40 8.31
N GLU A 44 6.44 0.18 9.53
CA GLU A 44 7.26 -0.28 10.67
C GLU A 44 7.94 -1.63 10.38
N TYR A 45 7.24 -2.57 9.75
CA TYR A 45 7.78 -3.91 9.46
C TYR A 45 8.63 -3.97 8.18
N THR A 46 8.29 -3.20 7.16
CA THR A 46 8.94 -3.28 5.84
C THR A 46 9.98 -2.20 5.59
N GLY A 47 10.00 -1.14 6.42
CA GLY A 47 10.84 0.03 6.25
C GLY A 47 10.34 1.04 5.21
N PHE A 48 9.09 0.94 4.77
CA PHE A 48 8.52 1.84 3.75
C PHE A 48 8.24 3.25 4.29
N HIS A 49 8.30 4.23 3.39
CA HIS A 49 7.80 5.56 3.69
C HIS A 49 6.27 5.54 3.67
N VAL A 50 5.68 6.15 4.69
CA VAL A 50 4.23 6.14 4.89
C VAL A 50 3.74 7.57 5.03
N ILE A 51 2.66 7.89 4.31
CA ILE A 51 1.87 9.09 4.52
C ILE A 51 0.46 8.67 4.95
N ASP A 52 0.24 8.77 6.26
CA ASP A 52 -1.02 8.50 6.92
C ASP A 52 -1.81 9.80 7.13
N GLY A 53 -2.89 9.94 6.37
CA GLY A 53 -3.76 11.12 6.40
C GLY A 53 -3.58 12.02 5.18
N ARG A 54 -3.61 13.34 5.39
CA ARG A 54 -3.71 14.30 4.29
C ARG A 54 -2.44 14.30 3.43
N PHE A 55 -2.57 13.83 2.20
CA PHE A 55 -1.54 14.00 1.16
C PHE A 55 -1.44 15.48 0.78
N ARG A 56 -0.24 16.06 0.91
CA ARG A 56 0.01 17.46 0.56
C ARG A 56 0.33 17.57 -0.93
N PRO A 57 -0.41 18.37 -1.71
CA PRO A 57 -0.06 18.58 -3.11
C PRO A 57 1.36 19.13 -3.25
N GLY A 58 2.12 18.61 -4.21
CA GLY A 58 3.53 18.94 -4.42
C GLY A 58 4.51 18.01 -3.71
N THR A 59 4.03 16.95 -3.05
CA THR A 59 4.89 15.99 -2.34
C THR A 59 5.81 15.23 -3.30
N LEU A 60 5.35 14.91 -4.51
CA LEU A 60 6.16 14.20 -5.51
C LEU A 60 6.67 15.13 -6.62
N THR A 61 6.01 16.28 -6.82
CA THR A 61 6.26 17.15 -7.98
C THR A 61 7.07 18.41 -7.68
N ASN A 62 7.14 18.86 -6.42
CA ASN A 62 7.82 20.11 -6.06
C ASN A 62 9.02 19.88 -5.12
N PRO A 63 10.26 19.94 -5.63
CA PRO A 63 11.48 19.76 -4.84
C PRO A 63 11.64 20.78 -3.68
N ASN A 64 11.03 21.96 -3.79
CA ASN A 64 11.12 23.00 -2.77
C ASN A 64 10.12 22.80 -1.61
N ALA A 65 9.24 21.79 -1.69
CA ALA A 65 8.32 21.48 -0.61
C ALA A 65 9.06 20.83 0.57
N LYS A 66 8.73 21.24 1.80
CA LYS A 66 9.34 20.71 3.04
C LYS A 66 9.12 19.20 3.29
N GLY A 67 8.34 18.53 2.45
CA GLY A 67 8.05 17.09 2.55
C GLY A 67 8.17 16.41 1.20
N PHE A 68 9.03 16.92 0.31
CA PHE A 68 9.31 16.33 -0.98
C PHE A 68 9.90 14.93 -0.80
N LEU A 69 9.38 13.97 -1.55
CA LEU A 69 9.84 12.59 -1.60
C LEU A 69 9.92 12.17 -3.07
N GLU A 70 10.95 11.40 -3.42
CA GLU A 70 11.16 10.83 -4.75
C GLU A 70 11.08 9.30 -4.67
N PRO A 71 9.89 8.72 -4.42
CA PRO A 71 9.74 7.28 -4.42
C PRO A 71 9.78 6.73 -5.85
N GLU A 72 10.26 5.51 -6.00
CA GLU A 72 10.18 4.73 -7.25
C GLU A 72 8.88 3.94 -7.35
N LEU A 73 8.15 3.75 -6.25
CA LEU A 73 6.90 3.00 -6.22
C LEU A 73 5.87 3.64 -5.30
N LEU A 74 4.63 3.75 -5.78
CA LEU A 74 3.50 4.21 -4.96
C LEU A 74 2.52 3.06 -4.68
N ILE A 75 2.12 2.92 -3.41
CA ILE A 75 1.04 2.03 -2.97
C ILE A 75 -0.12 2.90 -2.47
N VAL A 76 -1.30 2.74 -3.06
CA VAL A 76 -2.51 3.49 -2.69
C VAL A 76 -3.59 2.57 -2.10
N THR A 77 -4.24 3.04 -1.04
CA THR A 77 -5.28 2.28 -0.34
C THR A 77 -6.65 2.43 -1.00
N ASP A 78 -6.95 3.63 -1.50
CA ASP A 78 -8.21 3.89 -2.19
C ASP A 78 -7.95 4.90 -3.32
N PRO A 79 -7.93 4.47 -4.60
CA PRO A 79 -7.69 5.37 -5.73
C PRO A 79 -8.64 6.57 -5.80
N LEU A 80 -9.85 6.45 -5.23
CA LEU A 80 -10.80 7.57 -5.21
C LEU A 80 -10.42 8.62 -4.16
N ALA A 81 -10.07 8.18 -2.95
CA ALA A 81 -9.68 9.08 -1.85
C ALA A 81 -8.26 9.64 -2.04
N ASP A 82 -7.35 8.82 -2.55
CA ASP A 82 -5.93 9.13 -2.76
C ASP A 82 -5.64 9.64 -4.18
N SER A 83 -6.66 10.18 -4.86
CA SER A 83 -6.57 10.64 -6.27
C SER A 83 -5.49 11.69 -6.51
N GLN A 84 -5.15 12.50 -5.51
CA GLN A 84 -4.05 13.48 -5.60
C GLN A 84 -2.69 12.78 -5.73
N ALA A 85 -2.43 11.75 -4.92
CA ALA A 85 -1.20 10.98 -5.00
C ALA A 85 -1.09 10.26 -6.35
N LEU A 86 -2.21 9.74 -6.87
CA LEU A 86 -2.29 9.09 -8.17
C LEU A 86 -1.98 10.05 -9.34
N GLN A 87 -2.48 11.29 -9.28
CA GLN A 87 -2.21 12.32 -10.29
C GLN A 87 -0.74 12.77 -10.29
N GLU A 88 -0.16 12.96 -9.11
CA GLU A 88 1.26 13.30 -9.00
C GLU A 88 2.14 12.13 -9.43
N ALA A 89 1.81 10.90 -9.05
CA ALA A 89 2.52 9.70 -9.50
C ALA A 89 2.57 9.60 -11.02
N ARG A 90 1.45 9.85 -11.68
CA ARG A 90 1.38 9.93 -13.14
C ARG A 90 2.29 11.01 -13.72
N SER A 91 2.37 12.17 -13.08
CA SER A 91 3.19 13.29 -13.56
C SER A 91 4.69 13.00 -13.47
N VAL A 92 5.09 12.21 -12.47
CA VAL A 92 6.48 11.79 -12.23
C VAL A 92 6.82 10.44 -12.90
N ASN A 93 5.82 9.75 -13.49
CA ASN A 93 5.94 8.43 -14.12
C ASN A 93 6.40 7.31 -13.18
N ILE A 94 5.88 7.30 -11.95
CA ILE A 94 6.13 6.20 -11.01
C ILE A 94 5.03 5.13 -11.13
N PRO A 95 5.37 3.84 -11.09
CA PRO A 95 4.39 2.77 -11.07
C PRO A 95 3.52 2.81 -9.81
N VAL A 96 2.27 2.37 -9.95
CA VAL A 96 1.27 2.41 -8.87
C VAL A 96 0.63 1.04 -8.63
N VAL A 97 0.68 0.61 -7.37
CA VAL A 97 -0.08 -0.55 -6.85
C VAL A 97 -1.28 -0.03 -6.07
N GLY A 98 -2.48 -0.48 -6.40
CA GLY A 98 -3.71 0.02 -5.78
C GLY A 98 -4.60 -1.08 -5.21
N LEU A 99 -5.11 -0.86 -3.99
CA LEU A 99 -6.22 -1.62 -3.43
C LEU A 99 -7.54 -1.08 -3.99
N CYS A 100 -8.21 -1.87 -4.84
CA CYS A 100 -9.42 -1.43 -5.52
C CYS A 100 -10.64 -2.25 -5.10
N ASP A 101 -11.70 -1.54 -4.73
CA ASP A 101 -13.06 -2.08 -4.60
C ASP A 101 -13.81 -1.92 -5.94
N THR A 102 -14.97 -2.53 -6.04
CA THR A 102 -15.88 -2.51 -7.19
C THR A 102 -16.29 -1.13 -7.69
N ASN A 103 -16.20 -0.09 -6.85
CA ASN A 103 -16.55 1.29 -7.20
C ASN A 103 -15.35 2.14 -7.62
N ASN A 104 -14.13 1.60 -7.58
CA ASN A 104 -12.93 2.35 -7.93
C ASN A 104 -12.66 2.33 -9.44
N GLU A 105 -12.21 3.45 -9.99
CA GLU A 105 -11.62 3.48 -11.32
C GLU A 105 -10.17 3.00 -11.27
N THR A 106 -9.78 2.08 -12.15
CA THR A 106 -8.41 1.56 -12.24
C THR A 106 -7.53 2.36 -13.21
N LYS A 107 -7.89 3.62 -13.48
CA LYS A 107 -7.12 4.49 -14.36
C LYS A 107 -5.80 4.83 -13.68
N PHE A 108 -4.68 4.66 -14.36
CA PHE A 108 -3.33 4.94 -13.85
C PHE A 108 -2.88 4.07 -12.67
N VAL A 109 -3.53 2.91 -12.46
CA VAL A 109 -3.08 1.89 -11.53
C VAL A 109 -2.54 0.71 -12.33
N ASP A 110 -1.27 0.37 -12.15
CA ASP A 110 -0.59 -0.67 -12.92
C ASP A 110 -0.89 -2.07 -12.38
N ILE A 111 -0.87 -2.22 -11.06
CA ILE A 111 -1.22 -3.47 -10.37
C ILE A 111 -2.41 -3.23 -9.47
N VAL A 112 -3.50 -3.92 -9.77
CA VAL A 112 -4.74 -3.87 -9.00
C VAL A 112 -4.83 -5.08 -8.08
N ILE A 113 -4.99 -4.82 -6.79
CA ILE A 113 -5.36 -5.83 -5.79
C ILE A 113 -6.85 -5.66 -5.50
N PRO A 114 -7.71 -6.58 -5.98
CA PRO A 114 -9.14 -6.48 -5.75
C PRO A 114 -9.46 -6.80 -4.29
N THR A 115 -9.94 -5.82 -3.53
CA THR A 115 -10.27 -6.00 -2.11
C THR A 115 -11.30 -4.98 -1.62
N ASN A 116 -11.90 -5.25 -0.46
CA ASN A 116 -12.73 -4.27 0.24
C ASN A 116 -11.84 -3.26 0.96
N ASN A 117 -11.77 -2.04 0.42
CA ASN A 117 -10.98 -0.93 0.96
C ASN A 117 -11.74 -0.01 1.94
N LYS A 118 -12.94 -0.42 2.41
CA LYS A 118 -13.76 0.34 3.37
C LYS A 118 -13.76 -0.30 4.76
N GLY A 119 -13.65 -1.62 4.83
CA GLY A 119 -13.70 -2.37 6.08
C GLY A 119 -12.38 -2.31 6.85
N ARG A 120 -12.43 -1.94 8.14
CA ARG A 120 -11.25 -1.94 9.04
C ARG A 120 -10.50 -3.29 9.04
N ARG A 121 -11.24 -4.39 9.16
CA ARG A 121 -10.69 -5.76 9.21
C ARG A 121 -10.14 -6.20 7.85
N ALA A 122 -10.80 -5.79 6.77
CA ALA A 122 -10.38 -6.14 5.42
C ALA A 122 -9.05 -5.45 5.07
N LEU A 123 -8.93 -4.15 5.36
CA LEU A 123 -7.68 -3.41 5.18
C LEU A 123 -6.55 -3.96 6.06
N ALA A 124 -6.82 -4.23 7.35
CA ALA A 124 -5.84 -4.83 8.24
C ALA A 124 -5.34 -6.18 7.73
N LEU A 125 -6.26 -7.05 7.31
CA LEU A 125 -5.91 -8.37 6.78
C LEU A 125 -5.09 -8.29 5.49
N VAL A 126 -5.49 -7.45 4.53
CA VAL A 126 -4.76 -7.32 3.26
C VAL A 126 -3.36 -6.77 3.47
N TYR A 127 -3.21 -5.72 4.30
CA TYR A 127 -1.88 -5.17 4.59
C TYR A 127 -1.01 -6.14 5.38
N TRP A 128 -1.60 -6.91 6.31
CA TRP A 128 -0.91 -7.98 7.03
C TRP A 128 -0.41 -9.09 6.08
N LEU A 129 -1.27 -9.57 5.18
CA LEU A 129 -0.89 -10.55 4.16
C LEU A 129 0.20 -10.02 3.23
N LEU A 130 0.06 -8.77 2.77
CA LEU A 130 1.02 -8.13 1.89
C LEU A 130 2.38 -7.95 2.57
N ALA A 131 2.42 -7.49 3.83
CA ALA A 131 3.65 -7.37 4.62
C ALA A 131 4.38 -8.70 4.71
N ARG A 132 3.64 -9.76 5.09
CA ARG A 132 4.17 -11.12 5.21
C ARG A 132 4.77 -11.62 3.90
N GLU A 133 4.07 -11.41 2.79
CA GLU A 133 4.50 -11.89 1.48
C GLU A 133 5.72 -11.10 0.96
N ILE A 134 5.77 -9.78 1.20
CA ILE A 134 6.94 -8.94 0.85
C ILE A 134 8.19 -9.40 1.61
N LEU A 135 8.08 -9.61 2.93
CA LEU A 135 9.22 -10.02 3.75
C LEU A 135 9.72 -11.42 3.37
N LYS A 136 8.81 -12.31 2.99
CA LYS A 136 9.16 -13.63 2.45
C LYS A 136 9.91 -13.54 1.12
N GLU A 137 9.41 -12.75 0.18
CA GLU A 137 10.06 -12.56 -1.14
C GLU A 137 11.42 -11.86 -1.02
N ARG A 138 11.61 -11.02 0.02
CA ARG A 138 12.91 -10.42 0.36
C ARG A 138 13.88 -11.37 1.06
N GLY A 139 13.43 -12.53 1.50
CA GLY A 139 14.24 -13.51 2.25
C GLY A 139 14.51 -13.12 3.71
N GLU A 140 13.81 -12.13 4.25
CA GLU A 140 13.88 -11.75 5.66
C GLU A 140 13.15 -12.77 6.56
N ILE A 141 12.20 -13.49 5.96
CA ILE A 141 11.40 -14.53 6.61
C ILE A 141 11.51 -15.83 5.81
N SER A 142 11.87 -16.92 6.49
CA SER A 142 12.03 -18.24 5.86
C SER A 142 10.72 -19.05 5.85
N SER A 143 9.84 -18.82 6.83
CA SER A 143 8.55 -19.49 6.99
C SER A 143 7.46 -18.51 7.39
N TYR A 144 6.22 -18.76 6.94
CA TYR A 144 5.05 -17.95 7.33
C TYR A 144 4.83 -17.87 8.85
N GLU A 145 5.39 -18.82 9.60
CA GLU A 145 5.31 -18.91 11.07
C GLU A 145 6.21 -17.90 11.80
N GLU A 146 7.24 -17.38 11.13
CA GLU A 146 8.13 -16.37 11.71
C GLU A 146 7.51 -14.97 11.70
N PHE A 147 6.47 -14.75 10.90
CA PHE A 147 5.70 -13.52 10.93
C PHE A 147 4.76 -13.53 12.15
N LYS A 148 5.31 -13.06 13.27
CA LYS A 148 4.64 -13.02 14.57
C LYS A 148 3.49 -12.02 14.75
N PRO A 149 3.41 -10.87 14.04
CA PRO A 149 2.38 -9.90 14.39
C PRO A 149 1.00 -10.45 14.06
N SER A 150 0.03 -10.19 14.94
CA SER A 150 -1.35 -10.59 14.70
C SER A 150 -2.06 -9.60 13.77
N VAL A 151 -3.12 -10.04 13.09
CA VAL A 151 -3.96 -9.15 12.26
C VAL A 151 -4.58 -8.02 13.09
N GLU A 152 -4.79 -8.25 14.39
CA GLU A 152 -5.37 -7.29 15.33
C GLU A 152 -4.45 -6.07 15.55
N GLU A 153 -3.13 -6.26 15.45
CA GLU A 153 -2.18 -5.14 15.54
C GLU A 153 -2.33 -4.15 14.40
N PHE A 154 -2.78 -4.63 13.23
CA PHE A 154 -3.05 -3.82 12.06
C PHE A 154 -4.46 -3.19 12.07
N GLU A 155 -5.38 -3.65 12.94
CA GLU A 155 -6.75 -3.14 12.99
C GLU A 155 -6.81 -1.74 13.61
N ALA A 156 -7.44 -0.80 12.90
CA ALA A 156 -7.73 0.54 13.40
C ALA A 156 -8.61 0.50 14.67
N GLU A 157 -8.18 1.20 15.71
CA GLU A 157 -8.99 1.43 16.92
C GLU A 157 -10.11 2.43 16.64
N ILE A 158 -11.17 2.36 17.45
CA ILE A 158 -12.40 3.17 17.33
C ILE A 158 -12.17 4.57 17.88
#